data_AF-A0A7V9HLY9-F1
#
_entry.id   AF-A0A7V9HLY9-F1
#
_cell.length_a   1.000
_cell.length_b   1.000
_cell.length_c   1.000
_cell.angle_alpha   90.00
_cell.angle_beta   90.00
_cell.angle_gamma   90.00
#
_symmetry.space_group_name_H-M   'P 1'
#
loop_
_entity.id
_entity.type
_entity.pdbx_description
1 polymer ?
#
loop_
_entity_poly.entity_id
_entity_poly.type
_entity_poly.pdbx_seq_one_letter_code
_entity_poly.pdbx_strand_id
1 'polypeptide(L)'
;SEPAAEPEPPATVATASASPVRLTIDLAKRGATLPEFGLAATDDGEWVTILLTADNQGAAAANVSLAGFSLRPAASETGFAVDRRSTVVASILRLDGAPDELDAIVNLDPGETVELALVFQVPSDETGLTLVSGETTLELDPDVANAGSGLTMSRGFAAETPDAIGPTVLDRILSQDD
;
A
#
# COMPACT_ATOMS: atom_id res chain seq x y z
N SER A 1 -18.28 33.89 -4.00
CA SER A 1 -18.00 32.64 -4.72
C SER A 1 -17.06 31.83 -3.87
N GLU A 2 -17.59 30.84 -3.15
CA GLU A 2 -16.77 29.85 -2.44
C GLU A 2 -16.10 28.93 -3.48
N PRO A 3 -14.80 28.63 -3.36
CA PRO A 3 -14.19 27.61 -4.19
C PRO A 3 -14.76 26.24 -3.78
N ALA A 4 -15.35 25.53 -4.75
CA ALA A 4 -15.78 24.16 -4.57
C ALA A 4 -14.55 23.29 -4.25
N ALA A 5 -14.64 22.51 -3.17
CA ALA A 5 -13.64 21.51 -2.82
C ALA A 5 -13.49 20.53 -4.00
N GLU A 6 -12.25 20.36 -4.46
CA GLU A 6 -11.86 19.37 -5.45
C GLU A 6 -12.08 17.97 -4.84
N PRO A 7 -12.77 17.04 -5.53
CA PRO A 7 -12.99 15.70 -5.01
C PRO A 7 -11.66 14.95 -4.95
N GLU A 8 -11.34 14.35 -3.80
CA GLU A 8 -10.19 13.47 -3.64
C GLU A 8 -10.25 12.31 -4.66
N PRO A 9 -9.10 11.86 -5.21
CA PRO A 9 -9.09 10.77 -6.16
C PRO A 9 -9.60 9.47 -5.51
N PRO A 10 -10.28 8.59 -6.26
CA PRO A 10 -10.81 7.35 -5.72
C PRO A 10 -9.66 6.46 -5.24
N ALA A 11 -9.74 5.96 -4.01
CA ALA A 11 -8.95 4.81 -3.58
C ALA A 11 -9.12 3.70 -4.64
N THR A 12 -8.01 3.11 -5.09
CA THR A 12 -8.01 2.03 -6.08
C THR A 12 -8.69 0.79 -5.48
N VAL A 13 -10.00 0.68 -5.68
CA VAL A 13 -10.81 -0.45 -5.19
C VAL A 13 -10.72 -1.62 -6.16
N ALA A 14 -9.74 -2.50 -5.96
CA ALA A 14 -9.76 -3.82 -6.56
C ALA A 14 -10.91 -4.64 -5.92
N THR A 15 -11.88 -5.07 -6.71
CA THR A 15 -12.98 -5.92 -6.25
C THR A 15 -13.04 -7.19 -7.07
N ALA A 16 -13.02 -8.33 -6.39
CA ALA A 16 -13.18 -9.64 -6.99
C ALA A 16 -14.36 -10.38 -6.33
N SER A 17 -15.19 -11.02 -7.16
CA SER A 17 -16.45 -11.66 -6.76
C SER A 17 -16.51 -13.08 -7.33
N ALA A 18 -15.74 -14.01 -6.78
CA ALA A 18 -15.94 -15.45 -7.02
C ALA A 18 -16.71 -16.14 -5.87
N SER A 19 -16.99 -15.39 -4.80
CA SER A 19 -17.66 -15.84 -3.58
C SER A 19 -18.74 -14.82 -3.18
N PRO A 20 -19.71 -15.17 -2.32
CA PRO A 20 -20.67 -14.19 -1.79
C PRO A 20 -19.99 -13.05 -1.01
N VAL A 21 -18.71 -13.21 -0.66
CA VAL A 21 -17.88 -12.20 -0.01
C VAL A 21 -17.19 -11.33 -1.06
N ARG A 22 -17.46 -10.03 -1.00
CA ARG A 22 -16.69 -8.98 -1.67
C ARG A 22 -15.49 -8.62 -0.81
N LEU A 23 -14.30 -8.62 -1.40
CA LEU A 23 -13.07 -8.17 -0.77
C LEU A 23 -12.69 -6.81 -1.33
N THR A 24 -12.26 -5.89 -0.48
CA THR A 24 -11.79 -4.55 -0.85
C THR A 24 -10.54 -4.22 -0.07
N ILE A 25 -9.49 -3.76 -0.74
CA ILE A 25 -8.25 -3.31 -0.09
C ILE A 25 -8.41 -1.85 0.30
N ASP A 26 -8.37 -1.56 1.58
CA ASP A 26 -8.46 -0.20 2.14
C ASP A 26 -7.09 0.46 2.23
N LEU A 27 -6.08 -0.33 2.61
CA LEU A 27 -4.70 0.14 2.74
C LEU A 27 -3.75 -1.01 2.43
N ALA A 28 -2.67 -0.71 1.71
CA ALA A 28 -1.56 -1.62 1.57
C ALA A 28 -0.25 -0.85 1.78
N LYS A 29 0.67 -1.42 2.55
CA LYS A 29 2.00 -0.83 2.83
C LYS A 29 3.06 -1.91 2.75
N ARG A 30 4.21 -1.54 2.19
CA ARG A 30 5.41 -2.38 2.14
C ARG A 30 6.60 -1.63 2.70
N GLY A 31 7.45 -2.33 3.44
CA GLY A 31 8.75 -1.80 3.83
C GLY A 31 9.48 -2.68 4.84
N ALA A 32 10.80 -2.48 4.95
CA ALA A 32 11.62 -3.17 5.94
C ALA A 32 11.12 -2.93 7.39
N THR A 33 10.61 -1.73 7.68
CA THR A 33 10.00 -1.40 8.98
C THR A 33 8.67 -0.71 8.77
N LEU A 34 7.64 -1.09 9.53
CA LEU A 34 6.34 -0.42 9.55
C LEU A 34 5.97 -0.08 11.00
N PRO A 35 6.51 1.02 11.56
CA PRO A 35 6.36 1.35 12.98
C PRO A 35 4.92 1.63 13.39
N GLU A 36 4.09 2.11 12.47
CA GLU A 36 2.64 2.30 12.66
C GLU A 36 1.88 1.01 12.94
N PHE A 37 2.42 -0.14 12.51
CA PHE A 37 1.88 -1.47 12.80
C PHE A 37 2.72 -2.22 13.85
N GLY A 38 3.70 -1.56 14.47
CA GLY A 38 4.62 -2.20 15.42
C GLY A 38 5.56 -3.24 14.78
N LEU A 39 5.79 -3.16 13.47
CA LEU A 39 6.63 -4.11 12.74
C LEU A 39 8.05 -3.57 12.59
N ALA A 40 9.01 -4.26 13.21
CA ALA A 40 10.44 -3.95 13.15
C ALA A 40 11.14 -4.75 12.05
N ALA A 41 12.33 -4.29 11.63
CA ALA A 41 13.10 -4.93 10.57
C ALA A 41 13.41 -6.40 10.87
N THR A 42 13.44 -7.19 9.81
CA THR A 42 13.82 -8.60 9.84
C THR A 42 14.92 -8.89 8.85
N ASP A 43 15.74 -9.89 9.16
CA ASP A 43 16.77 -10.36 8.24
C ASP A 43 16.18 -11.05 7.00
N ASP A 44 14.95 -11.58 7.08
CA ASP A 44 14.33 -12.37 6.01
C ASP A 44 13.54 -11.55 4.97
N GLY A 45 13.56 -10.22 5.03
CA GLY A 45 12.97 -9.35 4.01
C GLY A 45 12.14 -8.19 4.56
N GLU A 46 11.13 -7.79 3.78
CA GLU A 46 10.23 -6.68 4.06
C GLU A 46 8.87 -7.16 4.56
N TRP A 47 8.22 -6.29 5.34
CA TRP A 47 6.83 -6.46 5.70
C TRP A 47 5.93 -5.94 4.60
N VAL A 48 4.89 -6.71 4.28
CA VAL A 48 3.73 -6.24 3.52
C VAL A 48 2.53 -6.34 4.44
N THR A 49 1.88 -5.21 4.71
CA THR A 49 0.66 -5.13 5.51
C THR A 49 -0.48 -4.67 4.63
N ILE A 50 -1.58 -5.39 4.63
CA ILE A 50 -2.79 -5.10 3.87
C ILE A 50 -3.96 -5.04 4.84
N LEU A 51 -4.64 -3.90 4.90
CA LEU A 51 -5.95 -3.77 5.52
C LEU A 51 -6.99 -3.95 4.43
N LEU A 52 -7.95 -4.82 4.70
CA LEU A 52 -9.01 -5.12 3.78
C LEU A 52 -10.34 -5.23 4.50
N THR A 53 -11.38 -4.88 3.77
CA THR A 53 -12.77 -5.05 4.16
C THR A 53 -13.33 -6.28 3.45
N ALA A 54 -13.92 -7.19 4.21
CA ALA A 54 -14.65 -8.35 3.71
C ALA A 54 -16.14 -8.17 4.00
N ASP A 55 -16.95 -8.17 2.94
CA ASP A 55 -18.37 -7.83 2.98
C ASP A 55 -19.20 -8.95 2.34
N ASN A 56 -20.11 -9.57 3.09
CA ASN A 56 -20.95 -10.66 2.59
C ASN A 56 -22.19 -10.12 1.88
N GLN A 57 -22.13 -10.08 0.55
CA GLN A 57 -23.24 -9.69 -0.34
C GLN A 57 -24.15 -10.87 -0.72
N GLY A 58 -23.88 -12.06 -0.19
CA GLY A 58 -24.69 -13.25 -0.41
C GLY A 58 -25.97 -13.27 0.41
N ALA A 59 -26.91 -14.12 0.02
CA ALA A 59 -28.14 -14.38 0.78
C ALA A 59 -27.95 -15.40 1.92
N ALA A 60 -26.75 -15.96 2.07
CA ALA A 60 -26.40 -16.96 3.07
C ALA A 60 -25.12 -16.55 3.81
N ALA A 61 -24.93 -17.08 5.02
CA ALA A 61 -23.70 -16.87 5.77
C ALA A 61 -22.48 -17.39 4.98
N ALA A 62 -21.37 -16.67 5.10
CA ALA A 62 -20.12 -16.96 4.41
C ALA A 62 -18.97 -17.00 5.40
N ASN A 63 -17.93 -17.76 5.07
CA ASN A 63 -16.78 -17.96 5.95
C ASN A 63 -15.54 -17.35 5.33
N VAL A 64 -14.80 -16.58 6.11
CA VAL A 64 -13.51 -16.00 5.73
C VAL A 64 -12.46 -16.49 6.71
N SER A 65 -11.32 -16.97 6.20
CA SER A 65 -10.20 -17.42 7.01
C SER A 65 -8.93 -16.70 6.59
N LEU A 66 -8.16 -16.19 7.56
CA LEU A 66 -6.88 -15.52 7.28
C LEU A 66 -5.89 -16.48 6.61
N ALA A 67 -5.88 -17.75 7.02
CA ALA A 67 -5.04 -18.77 6.40
C ALA A 67 -5.38 -19.04 4.92
N GLY A 68 -6.56 -18.61 4.46
CA GLY A 68 -6.97 -18.70 3.06
C GLY A 68 -6.29 -17.69 2.13
N PHE A 69 -5.62 -16.68 2.69
CA PHE A 69 -4.93 -15.64 1.94
C PHE A 69 -3.46 -15.97 1.70
N SER A 70 -2.94 -15.56 0.54
CA SER A 70 -1.51 -15.64 0.23
C SER A 70 -1.09 -14.49 -0.68
N LEU A 71 0.14 -14.00 -0.55
CA LEU A 71 0.75 -13.12 -1.54
C LEU A 71 1.50 -13.94 -2.57
N ARG A 72 1.18 -13.77 -3.85
CA ARG A 72 1.89 -14.43 -4.94
C ARG A 72 2.71 -13.44 -5.75
N PRO A 73 4.03 -13.64 -5.86
CA PRO A 73 4.86 -12.85 -6.77
C PRO A 73 4.62 -13.27 -8.22
N ALA A 74 4.85 -12.37 -9.17
CA ALA A 74 4.65 -12.66 -10.59
C ALA A 74 5.60 -13.75 -11.13
N ALA A 75 6.78 -13.88 -10.53
CA ALA A 75 7.83 -14.79 -10.98
C ALA A 75 7.80 -16.18 -10.33
N SER A 76 6.97 -16.41 -9.30
CA SER A 76 6.93 -17.67 -8.57
C SER A 76 5.50 -18.14 -8.33
N GLU A 77 5.28 -19.44 -8.48
CA GLU A 77 3.99 -20.07 -8.16
C GLU A 77 3.81 -20.28 -6.65
N THR A 78 4.89 -20.18 -5.88
CA THR A 78 4.85 -20.30 -4.42
C THR A 78 4.46 -18.97 -3.81
N GLY A 79 3.32 -18.94 -3.12
CA GLY A 79 2.87 -17.77 -2.39
C GLY A 79 3.43 -17.69 -0.98
N PHE A 80 3.50 -16.47 -0.44
CA PHE A 80 3.79 -16.18 0.95
C PHE A 80 2.51 -16.28 1.78
N ALA A 81 2.54 -17.07 2.84
CA ALA A 81 1.42 -17.23 3.76
C ALA A 81 1.30 -16.02 4.69
N VAL A 82 0.09 -15.82 5.24
CA VAL A 82 -0.16 -14.80 6.26
C VAL A 82 0.68 -15.07 7.52
N ASP A 83 1.40 -14.05 7.98
CA ASP A 83 2.20 -14.07 9.21
C ASP A 83 1.31 -13.87 10.43
N ARG A 84 1.68 -14.53 11.55
CA ARG A 84 0.94 -14.46 12.81
C ARG A 84 0.79 -13.05 13.38
N ARG A 85 1.69 -12.13 13.01
CA ARG A 85 1.61 -10.72 13.40
C ARG A 85 0.36 -10.02 12.88
N SER A 86 -0.36 -10.60 11.92
CA SER A 86 -1.67 -10.11 11.45
C SER A 86 -2.66 -9.87 12.59
N THR A 87 -2.76 -10.80 13.54
CA THR A 87 -3.62 -10.69 14.74
C THR A 87 -3.17 -9.55 15.66
N VAL A 88 -1.86 -9.35 15.79
CA VAL A 88 -1.25 -8.27 16.57
C VAL A 88 -1.53 -6.92 15.92
N VAL A 89 -1.39 -6.81 14.59
CA VAL A 89 -1.68 -5.59 13.85
C VAL A 89 -3.17 -5.25 13.93
N ALA A 90 -4.05 -6.22 13.77
CA ALA A 90 -5.49 -6.04 13.95
C ALA A 90 -5.81 -5.49 15.37
N SER A 91 -5.16 -6.03 16.40
CA SER A 91 -5.29 -5.57 17.79
C SER A 91 -4.77 -4.14 17.99
N ILE A 92 -3.62 -3.80 17.40
CA ILE A 92 -3.02 -2.44 17.47
C ILE A 92 -3.96 -1.41 16.84
N LEU A 93 -4.56 -1.76 15.70
CA LEU A 93 -5.50 -0.91 14.97
C LEU A 93 -6.92 -0.92 15.55
N ARG A 94 -7.20 -1.83 16.50
CA ARG A 94 -8.52 -2.03 17.11
C ARG A 94 -9.61 -2.33 16.08
N LEU A 95 -9.29 -3.19 15.11
CA LEU A 95 -10.25 -3.63 14.11
C LEU A 95 -11.34 -4.46 14.78
N ASP A 96 -12.60 -4.10 14.53
CA ASP A 96 -13.76 -4.79 15.09
C ASP A 96 -14.02 -6.09 14.32
N GLY A 97 -14.35 -7.17 15.05
CA GLY A 97 -14.60 -8.49 14.45
C GLY A 97 -13.37 -9.21 13.85
N ALA A 98 -12.18 -8.61 13.93
CA ALA A 98 -10.96 -9.27 13.48
C ALA A 98 -10.65 -10.50 14.35
N PRO A 99 -10.23 -11.63 13.74
CA PRO A 99 -9.97 -12.84 14.50
C PRO A 99 -8.70 -12.72 15.35
N ASP A 100 -8.77 -13.27 16.56
CA ASP A 100 -7.64 -13.33 17.50
C ASP A 100 -6.57 -14.37 17.12
N GLU A 101 -6.89 -15.29 16.21
CA GLU A 101 -6.01 -16.39 15.79
C GLU A 101 -5.98 -16.52 14.25
N LEU A 102 -4.85 -16.94 13.67
CA LEU A 102 -4.71 -17.09 12.21
C LEU A 102 -5.63 -18.14 11.61
N ASP A 103 -5.82 -19.27 12.31
CA ASP A 103 -6.64 -20.39 11.87
C ASP A 103 -8.13 -20.18 12.17
N ALA A 104 -8.49 -19.05 12.80
CA ALA A 104 -9.88 -18.75 13.08
C ALA A 104 -10.65 -18.52 11.76
N ILE A 105 -11.90 -18.95 11.78
CA ILE A 105 -12.86 -18.73 10.70
C ILE A 105 -13.82 -17.64 11.16
N VAL A 106 -13.80 -16.51 10.45
CA VAL A 106 -14.76 -15.43 10.60
C VAL A 106 -16.02 -15.83 9.85
N ASN A 107 -17.15 -15.91 10.55
CA ASN A 107 -18.44 -16.17 9.94
C ASN A 107 -19.12 -14.83 9.71
N LEU A 108 -19.46 -14.53 8.47
CA LEU A 108 -20.15 -13.32 8.05
C LEU A 108 -21.59 -13.65 7.73
N ASP A 109 -22.52 -13.09 8.48
CA ASP A 109 -23.94 -13.13 8.13
C ASP A 109 -24.24 -12.32 6.84
N PRO A 110 -25.38 -12.55 6.18
CA PRO A 110 -25.79 -11.77 5.00
C PRO A 110 -25.83 -10.26 5.30
N GLY A 111 -25.06 -9.48 4.55
CA GLY A 111 -24.91 -8.03 4.72
C GLY A 111 -23.93 -7.61 5.82
N GLU A 112 -23.22 -8.57 6.45
CA GLU A 112 -22.19 -8.27 7.43
C GLU A 112 -20.87 -7.88 6.76
N THR A 113 -20.16 -6.98 7.44
CA THR A 113 -18.86 -6.47 7.01
C THR A 113 -17.86 -6.59 8.15
N VAL A 114 -16.64 -7.03 7.86
CA VAL A 114 -15.53 -7.12 8.81
C VAL A 114 -14.26 -6.51 8.23
N GLU A 115 -13.46 -5.89 9.09
CA GLU A 115 -12.13 -5.40 8.75
C GLU A 115 -11.07 -6.44 9.13
N LEU A 116 -10.17 -6.74 8.20
CA LEU A 116 -9.10 -7.72 8.39
C LEU A 116 -7.74 -7.05 8.13
N ALA A 117 -6.77 -7.37 8.99
CA ALA A 117 -5.37 -7.04 8.75
C ALA A 117 -4.62 -8.30 8.33
N LEU A 118 -3.93 -8.24 7.19
CA LEU A 118 -3.06 -9.30 6.70
C LEU A 118 -1.62 -8.79 6.67
N VAL A 119 -0.73 -9.52 7.31
CA VAL A 119 0.71 -9.24 7.34
C VAL A 119 1.43 -10.39 6.67
N PHE A 120 2.40 -10.07 5.83
CA PHE A 120 3.24 -11.03 5.13
C PHE A 120 4.70 -10.62 5.26
N GLN A 121 5.59 -11.61 5.25
CA GLN A 121 7.03 -11.41 5.14
C GLN A 121 7.46 -11.85 3.75
N VAL A 122 8.00 -10.92 2.97
CA VAL A 122 8.43 -11.17 1.59
C VAL A 122 9.89 -10.76 1.40
N PRO A 123 10.69 -11.51 0.63
CA PRO A 123 12.02 -11.06 0.25
C PRO A 123 11.97 -9.68 -0.43
N SER A 124 12.97 -8.84 -0.14
CA SER A 124 12.99 -7.45 -0.60
C SER A 124 13.06 -7.32 -2.12
N ASP A 125 13.54 -8.34 -2.82
CA ASP A 125 13.67 -8.38 -4.29
C ASP A 125 12.40 -8.88 -5.01
N GLU A 126 11.36 -9.30 -4.29
CA GLU A 126 10.10 -9.76 -4.90
C GLU A 126 9.30 -8.61 -5.52
N THR A 127 8.77 -8.84 -6.73
CA THR A 127 8.01 -7.86 -7.51
C THR A 127 6.75 -8.47 -8.11
N GLY A 128 5.83 -7.59 -8.52
CA GLY A 128 4.53 -8.02 -9.06
C GLY A 128 3.71 -8.83 -8.05
N LEU A 129 3.73 -8.45 -6.77
CA LEU A 129 2.94 -9.13 -5.75
C LEU A 129 1.43 -8.94 -6.00
N THR A 130 0.69 -10.03 -5.91
CA THR A 130 -0.77 -10.07 -5.98
C THR A 130 -1.33 -10.78 -4.76
N LEU A 131 -2.46 -10.31 -4.23
CA LEU A 131 -3.14 -10.96 -3.12
C LEU A 131 -4.11 -12.01 -3.67
N VAL A 132 -4.01 -13.23 -3.17
CA VAL A 132 -4.83 -14.36 -3.60
C VAL A 132 -5.60 -14.92 -2.41
N SER A 133 -6.90 -15.15 -2.59
CA SER A 133 -7.80 -15.80 -1.64
C SER A 133 -8.68 -16.82 -2.36
N GLY A 134 -8.35 -18.11 -2.24
CA GLY A 134 -9.00 -19.17 -3.02
C GLY A 134 -8.82 -18.94 -4.53
N GLU A 135 -9.92 -18.74 -5.25
CA GLU A 135 -9.94 -18.44 -6.70
C GLU A 135 -9.90 -16.93 -7.01
N THR A 136 -9.98 -16.10 -5.97
CA THR A 136 -10.02 -14.65 -6.10
C THR A 136 -8.60 -14.09 -6.07
N THR A 137 -8.27 -13.25 -7.06
CA THR A 137 -7.01 -12.50 -7.12
C THR A 137 -7.31 -11.00 -7.06
N LEU A 138 -6.61 -10.29 -6.19
CA LEU A 138 -6.66 -8.83 -6.06
C LEU A 138 -5.28 -8.27 -6.41
N GLU A 139 -5.28 -7.30 -7.32
CA GLU A 139 -4.08 -6.55 -7.66
C GLU A 139 -3.76 -5.55 -6.54
N LEU A 140 -2.48 -5.46 -6.21
CA LEU A 140 -1.98 -4.47 -5.26
C LEU A 140 -1.56 -3.20 -6.00
N ASP A 141 -1.53 -2.10 -5.26
CA ASP A 141 -0.93 -0.86 -5.75
C ASP A 141 0.52 -1.11 -6.21
N PRO A 142 0.98 -0.57 -7.36
CA PRO A 142 2.31 -0.83 -7.88
C PRO A 142 3.45 -0.47 -6.92
N ASP A 143 3.28 0.53 -6.05
CA ASP A 143 4.29 0.91 -5.05
C ASP A 143 4.43 -0.15 -3.94
N VAL A 144 3.38 -0.94 -3.69
CA VAL A 144 3.41 -2.08 -2.76
C VAL A 144 3.81 -3.37 -3.49
N ALA A 145 3.27 -3.57 -4.68
CA ALA A 145 3.46 -4.77 -5.49
C ALA A 145 4.92 -4.95 -5.91
N ASN A 146 5.62 -3.85 -6.16
CA ASN A 146 7.02 -3.84 -6.52
C ASN A 146 7.84 -3.49 -5.29
N ALA A 147 8.92 -4.25 -5.07
CA ALA A 147 9.98 -3.90 -4.15
C ALA A 147 10.23 -2.41 -4.24
N GLY A 148 10.09 -1.72 -3.11
CA GLY A 148 10.11 -0.27 -3.05
C GLY A 148 11.26 0.22 -3.91
N SER A 149 10.92 0.71 -5.10
CA SER A 149 11.86 1.43 -5.94
C SER A 149 12.05 2.73 -5.21
N GLY A 150 12.86 2.66 -4.15
CA GLY A 150 12.98 3.68 -3.14
C GLY A 150 13.07 4.98 -3.87
N LEU A 151 12.03 5.81 -3.72
CA LEU A 151 11.82 7.09 -4.38
C LEU A 151 13.02 7.41 -5.27
N THR A 152 13.00 6.99 -6.54
CA THR A 152 13.83 7.71 -7.50
C THR A 152 13.23 9.09 -7.49
N MET A 153 13.73 9.93 -6.57
CA MET A 153 13.63 11.35 -6.71
C MET A 153 14.21 11.58 -8.09
N SER A 154 13.35 11.79 -9.07
CA SER A 154 13.64 12.59 -10.24
C SER A 154 13.98 13.99 -9.73
N ARG A 155 15.09 14.13 -9.00
CA ARG A 155 15.84 15.36 -8.86
C ARG A 155 16.44 15.59 -10.24
N GLY A 156 15.59 16.07 -11.14
CA GLY A 156 16.00 17.01 -12.14
C GLY A 156 16.48 18.27 -11.44
N PHE A 157 17.64 18.20 -10.78
CA PHE A 157 18.52 19.35 -10.78
C PHE A 157 19.12 19.36 -12.17
N ALA A 158 18.39 19.97 -13.10
CA ALA A 158 19.07 20.66 -14.18
C ALA A 158 20.11 21.56 -13.49
N ALA A 159 21.38 21.28 -13.73
CA ALA A 159 22.41 22.28 -13.50
C ALA A 159 22.05 23.44 -14.43
N GLU A 160 21.25 24.39 -13.94
CA GLU A 160 21.20 25.72 -14.52
C GLU A 160 22.60 26.28 -14.35
N THR A 161 23.41 26.14 -15.38
CA THR A 161 24.58 26.98 -15.62
C THR A 161 24.13 28.42 -15.42
N PRO A 162 24.76 29.19 -14.53
CA PRO A 162 24.41 30.60 -14.37
C PRO A 162 24.60 31.29 -15.71
N ASP A 163 23.49 31.80 -16.24
CA ASP A 163 23.45 32.66 -17.41
C ASP A 163 24.44 33.82 -17.19
N ALA A 164 25.33 33.97 -18.17
CA ALA A 164 26.36 34.97 -18.17
C ALA A 164 25.72 36.35 -18.05
N ILE A 165 25.97 37.03 -16.93
CA ILE A 165 25.66 38.45 -16.74
C ILE A 165 26.30 39.23 -17.89
N GLY A 166 25.46 39.71 -18.79
CA GLY A 166 25.84 40.63 -19.86
C GLY A 166 26.44 41.91 -19.28
N PRO A 167 27.49 42.48 -19.90
CA PRO A 167 28.09 43.71 -19.40
C PRO A 167 27.10 44.87 -19.52
N THR A 168 26.69 45.40 -18.38
CA THR A 168 25.99 46.68 -18.27
C THR A 168 26.84 47.78 -18.89
N VAL A 169 26.29 48.40 -19.93
CA VAL A 169 26.72 49.67 -20.49
C VAL A 169 26.61 50.73 -19.39
N LEU A 170 27.74 51.31 -18.96
CA LEU A 170 27.75 52.65 -18.38
C LEU A 170 28.44 53.61 -19.36
N ASP A 171 27.59 54.26 -20.14
CA ASP A 171 27.90 55.48 -20.87
C ASP A 171 28.02 56.63 -19.85
N ARG A 172 29.08 57.41 -20.01
CA ARG A 172 29.08 58.88 -19.96
C ARG A 172 29.22 59.70 -18.63
N ILE A 173 30.22 60.59 -18.75
CA ILE A 173 30.38 62.01 -18.33
C ILE A 173 30.93 62.40 -16.94
N LEU A 174 32.02 63.21 -17.03
CA LEU A 174 32.41 64.45 -16.31
C LEU A 174 33.79 64.30 -15.64
N SER A 175 34.86 64.86 -16.21
CA SER A 175 35.31 66.27 -16.15
C SER A 175 36.21 66.59 -14.95
N GLN A 176 37.18 67.46 -15.24
CA GLN A 176 38.08 68.25 -14.38
C GLN A 176 39.45 67.62 -14.04
N ASP A 177 40.57 68.14 -14.57
CA ASP A 177 41.22 69.48 -14.38
C ASP A 177 42.14 69.46 -13.15
N ASP A 178 43.43 69.19 -13.38
CA ASP A 178 44.61 69.97 -12.95
C ASP A 178 45.89 69.39 -13.62
#